data_AF-A0A7S2LYM1-F1
#
_entry.id   AF-A0A7S2LYM1-F1
#
_cell.length_a   1.000
_cell.length_b   1.000
_cell.length_c   1.000
_cell.angle_alpha   90.00
_cell.angle_beta   90.00
_cell.angle_gamma   90.00
#
_symmetry.space_group_name_H-M   'P 1'
#
loop_
_entity.id
_entity.type
_entity.pdbx_description
1 polymer ?
#
loop_
_entity_poly.entity_id
_entity_poly.type
_entity_poly.pdbx_seq_one_letter_code
_entity_poly.pdbx_strand_id
1 'polypeptide(L)'
;GELRVRGLGRRVFASGSNVTAVGNQLVLQHNSGASITTSCGERDVWDPYGFQSFNVLGMVLTFTVDLSRVGCGCNLAFYLVQEPALDDMGVPSRGTCAASPYYCDANRVCGQWCPEL
;
A
#
# COMPACT_ATOMS: atom_id res chain seq x y z
N GLY A 1 4.88 -2.79 -10.19
CA GLY A 1 4.85 -2.14 -11.52
C GLY A 1 4.64 -0.65 -11.38
N GLU A 2 4.96 0.17 -12.38
CA GLU A 2 4.76 1.63 -12.32
C GLU A 2 3.25 1.96 -12.29
N LEU A 3 2.86 2.85 -11.37
CA LEU A 3 1.53 3.42 -11.27
C LEU A 3 1.61 4.95 -11.40
N ARG A 4 0.79 5.52 -12.27
CA ARG A 4 0.70 6.97 -12.49
C ARG A 4 -0.46 7.54 -11.69
N VAL A 5 -0.13 8.29 -10.65
CA VAL A 5 -1.10 9.02 -9.82
C VAL A 5 -0.97 10.50 -10.11
N ARG A 6 -2.08 11.13 -10.52
CA ARG A 6 -2.12 12.58 -10.77
C ARG A 6 -1.96 13.33 -9.45
N GLY A 7 -1.22 14.45 -9.47
CA GLY A 7 -0.99 15.30 -8.30
C GLY A 7 0.24 14.96 -7.45
N LEU A 8 0.85 13.77 -7.58
CA LEU A 8 2.03 13.42 -6.79
C LEU A 8 3.35 14.03 -7.30
N GLY A 9 3.39 14.48 -8.56
CA GLY A 9 4.59 15.07 -9.18
C GLY A 9 5.78 14.11 -9.33
N ARG A 10 5.61 12.82 -9.03
CA ARG A 10 6.65 11.79 -9.09
C ARG A 10 6.09 10.46 -9.60
N ARG A 11 6.99 9.58 -10.03
CA ARG A 11 6.65 8.18 -10.33
C ARG A 11 6.48 7.41 -9.03
N VAL A 12 5.51 6.50 -9.01
CA VAL A 12 5.29 5.56 -7.90
C VAL A 12 5.08 4.16 -8.46
N PHE A 13 5.17 3.17 -7.59
CA PHE A 13 5.14 1.76 -7.96
C PHE A 13 4.22 1.01 -7.02
N ALA A 14 3.47 0.04 -7.54
CA ALA A 14 2.78 -0.95 -6.72
C ALA A 14 3.76 -2.10 -6.41
N SER A 15 4.05 -2.28 -5.12
CA SER A 15 4.96 -3.29 -4.59
C SER A 15 4.16 -4.29 -3.75
N GLY A 16 4.12 -5.54 -4.19
CA GLY A 16 3.27 -6.56 -3.59
C GLY A 16 3.15 -7.80 -4.46
N SER A 17 2.15 -8.63 -4.17
CA SER A 17 1.94 -9.91 -4.83
C SER A 17 0.59 -9.96 -5.55
N ASN A 18 0.55 -10.61 -6.72
CA ASN A 18 -0.67 -10.76 -7.54
C ASN A 18 -1.34 -9.42 -7.91
N VAL A 19 -0.54 -8.36 -8.07
CA VAL A 19 -0.99 -7.02 -8.47
C VAL A 19 -0.29 -6.60 -9.77
N THR A 20 -1.06 -6.06 -10.71
CA THR A 20 -0.57 -5.53 -11.97
C THR A 20 -0.83 -4.03 -12.02
N ALA A 21 0.21 -3.23 -12.24
CA ALA A 21 0.10 -1.78 -12.42
C ALA A 21 0.50 -1.41 -13.85
N VAL A 22 -0.39 -0.74 -14.58
CA VAL A 22 -0.20 -0.31 -15.97
C VAL A 22 -0.78 1.09 -16.14
N GLY A 23 0.07 2.08 -16.40
CA GLY A 23 -0.37 3.46 -16.55
C GLY A 23 -1.04 3.96 -15.28
N ASN A 24 -2.32 4.32 -15.36
CA ASN A 24 -3.13 4.78 -14.23
C ASN A 24 -4.06 3.70 -13.67
N GLN A 25 -3.87 2.43 -14.05
CA GLN A 25 -4.70 1.31 -13.61
C GLN A 25 -3.92 0.40 -12.67
N LEU A 26 -4.59 0.00 -11.58
CA LEU A 26 -4.14 -1.03 -10.66
C LEU A 26 -5.14 -2.19 -10.72
N VAL A 27 -4.68 -3.36 -11.12
CA VAL A 27 -5.50 -4.57 -11.23
C VAL A 27 -5.07 -5.55 -10.13
N LEU A 28 -5.99 -5.84 -9.24
CA LEU A 28 -5.81 -6.77 -8.13
C LEU A 28 -6.47 -8.11 -8.49
N GLN A 29 -5.73 -9.20 -8.35
CA GLN A 29 -6.31 -10.55 -8.38
C GLN A 29 -6.87 -10.91 -7.00
N HIS A 30 -7.70 -11.95 -6.91
CA HIS A 30 -8.13 -12.46 -5.61
C HIS A 30 -6.91 -12.87 -4.74
N ASN A 31 -6.97 -12.65 -3.42
CA ASN A 31 -5.85 -12.85 -2.49
C ASN A 31 -4.57 -12.08 -2.92
N SER A 32 -4.72 -10.81 -3.28
CA SER A 32 -3.62 -9.92 -3.59
C SER A 32 -3.53 -8.75 -2.60
N GLY A 33 -2.39 -8.08 -2.62
CA GLY A 33 -2.15 -6.88 -1.82
C GLY A 33 -0.87 -6.20 -2.28
N ALA A 34 -0.85 -4.87 -2.22
CA ALA A 34 0.32 -4.06 -2.55
C ALA A 34 0.31 -2.74 -1.78
N SER A 35 1.50 -2.29 -1.41
CA SER A 35 1.75 -0.92 -0.97
C SER A 35 2.25 -0.08 -2.14
N ILE A 36 2.04 1.23 -2.06
CA ILE A 36 2.58 2.17 -3.06
C ILE A 36 3.95 2.67 -2.58
N THR A 37 4.97 2.50 -3.41
CA THR A 37 6.37 2.85 -3.13
C THR A 37 6.90 3.88 -4.12
N THR A 38 7.99 4.55 -3.76
CA THR A 38 8.69 5.57 -4.55
C THR A 38 9.72 4.99 -5.51
N SER A 39 10.12 3.72 -5.30
CA SER A 39 11.04 2.97 -6.14
C SER A 39 10.48 1.59 -6.49
N CYS A 40 10.95 1.03 -7.60
CA CYS A 40 10.73 -0.38 -7.94
C CYS A 40 11.83 -1.19 -7.26
N GLY A 41 11.55 -1.70 -6.07
CA GLY A 41 12.48 -2.55 -5.32
C GLY A 41 12.67 -3.92 -5.97
N GLU A 42 13.71 -4.63 -5.53
CA GLU A 42 13.84 -6.06 -5.81
C GLU A 42 12.73 -6.84 -5.12
N ARG A 43 12.36 -8.00 -5.70
CA ARG A 43 11.34 -8.86 -5.11
C ARG A 43 11.76 -9.28 -3.71
N ASP A 44 10.83 -9.21 -2.75
CA ASP A 44 11.03 -9.57 -1.34
C ASP A 44 12.05 -8.69 -0.59
N VAL A 45 12.53 -7.61 -1.20
CA VAL A 45 13.40 -6.60 -0.57
C VAL A 45 12.58 -5.33 -0.35
N TRP A 46 12.40 -4.98 0.92
CA TRP A 46 11.60 -3.82 1.33
C TRP A 46 12.48 -2.71 1.89
N ASP A 47 12.41 -1.53 1.27
CA ASP A 47 12.96 -0.29 1.81
C ASP A 47 11.91 0.39 2.71
N PRO A 48 12.11 0.42 4.05
CA PRO A 48 11.15 1.04 4.95
C PRO A 48 10.98 2.54 4.72
N TYR A 49 11.93 3.21 4.08
CA TYR A 49 11.83 4.63 3.76
C TYR A 49 11.28 4.87 2.34
N GLY A 50 10.97 3.79 1.62
CA GLY A 50 10.54 3.80 0.23
C GLY A 50 9.03 3.95 0.03
N PHE A 51 8.21 3.95 1.08
CA PHE A 51 6.75 4.07 0.97
C PHE A 51 6.31 5.46 0.49
N GLN A 52 5.27 5.49 -0.35
CA GLN A 52 4.70 6.75 -0.82
C GLN A 52 3.78 7.35 0.25
N SER A 53 4.22 8.46 0.84
CA SER A 53 3.37 9.26 1.71
C SER A 53 2.34 10.07 0.91
N PHE A 54 1.06 9.89 1.22
CA PHE A 54 -0.05 10.66 0.65
C PHE A 54 -0.49 11.74 1.65
N ASN A 55 -0.02 12.97 1.46
CA ASN A 55 -0.41 14.10 2.29
C ASN A 55 -1.77 14.66 1.85
N VAL A 56 -2.85 14.08 2.37
CA VAL A 56 -4.23 14.38 1.94
C VAL A 56 -4.96 15.39 2.81
N LEU A 57 -4.33 15.95 3.83
CA LEU A 57 -4.97 16.95 4.70
C LEU A 57 -5.39 18.18 3.88
N GLY A 58 -6.69 18.49 3.88
CA GLY A 58 -7.25 19.57 3.06
C GLY A 58 -7.28 19.29 1.56
N MET A 59 -7.01 18.05 1.13
CA MET A 59 -7.05 17.61 -0.26
C MET A 59 -8.15 16.56 -0.48
N VAL A 60 -8.39 16.23 -1.75
CA VAL A 60 -9.31 15.15 -2.15
C VAL A 60 -8.52 14.09 -2.90
N LEU A 61 -8.62 12.84 -2.43
CA LEU A 61 -8.12 11.68 -3.14
C LEU A 61 -9.28 11.04 -3.93
N THR A 62 -9.15 11.01 -5.25
CA THR A 62 -10.19 10.49 -6.15
C THR A 62 -9.68 9.26 -6.90
N PHE A 63 -10.52 8.24 -7.00
CA PHE A 63 -10.28 7.05 -7.81
C PHE A 63 -11.57 6.57 -8.47
N THR A 64 -11.43 5.79 -9.53
CA THR A 64 -12.52 5.03 -10.15
C THR A 64 -12.26 3.55 -9.89
N VAL A 65 -13.31 2.79 -9.56
CA VAL A 65 -13.20 1.36 -9.27
C VAL A 65 -14.21 0.58 -10.11
N ASP A 66 -13.77 -0.56 -10.63
CA ASP A 66 -14.64 -1.57 -11.25
C ASP A 66 -14.83 -2.72 -10.26
N LEU A 67 -16.05 -2.84 -9.72
CA LEU A 67 -16.44 -3.89 -8.77
C LEU A 67 -17.21 -5.04 -9.43
N SER A 68 -17.34 -5.06 -10.76
CA SER A 68 -18.16 -6.05 -11.49
C SER A 68 -17.74 -7.51 -11.28
N ARG A 69 -16.51 -7.74 -10.81
CA ARG A 69 -15.94 -9.05 -10.52
C ARG A 69 -15.76 -9.33 -9.02
N VAL A 70 -16.22 -8.42 -8.15
CA VAL A 70 -16.17 -8.60 -6.69
C VAL A 70 -17.49 -9.22 -6.25
N GLY A 71 -17.46 -10.52 -5.92
CA GLY A 71 -18.63 -11.28 -5.47
C GLY A 71 -18.95 -11.10 -3.98
N CYS A 72 -20.04 -11.72 -3.54
CA CYS A 72 -20.44 -11.73 -2.13
C CYS A 72 -19.33 -12.30 -1.23
N GLY A 73 -19.08 -11.66 -0.09
CA GLY A 73 -18.06 -12.08 0.88
C GLY A 73 -16.63 -11.66 0.52
N CYS A 74 -16.38 -11.20 -0.72
CA CYS A 74 -15.11 -10.59 -1.09
C CYS A 74 -15.05 -9.13 -0.62
N ASN A 75 -13.89 -8.71 -0.12
CA ASN A 75 -13.62 -7.32 0.23
C ASN A 75 -12.48 -6.78 -0.64
N LEU A 76 -12.77 -5.74 -1.44
CA LEU A 76 -11.74 -4.96 -2.11
C LEU A 76 -11.50 -3.70 -1.28
N ALA A 77 -10.32 -3.63 -0.66
CA ALA A 77 -9.95 -2.52 0.21
C ALA A 77 -8.97 -1.57 -0.51
N PHE A 78 -9.24 -0.27 -0.38
CA PHE A 78 -8.31 0.80 -0.67
C PHE A 78 -8.36 1.76 0.52
N TYR A 79 -7.24 1.91 1.21
CA TYR A 79 -7.15 2.62 2.48
C TYR A 79 -5.74 3.18 2.63
N LEU A 80 -5.57 4.12 3.56
CA LEU A 80 -4.27 4.69 3.89
C LEU A 80 -3.86 4.21 5.28
N VAL A 81 -2.60 3.81 5.41
CA VAL A 81 -1.97 3.52 6.70
C VAL A 81 -0.70 4.34 6.83
N GLN A 82 -0.29 4.61 8.07
CA GLN A 82 0.99 5.22 8.35
C GLN A 82 2.13 4.19 8.28
N GLU A 83 2.40 3.72 7.06
CA GLU A 83 3.50 2.79 6.75
C GLU A 83 4.81 3.57 6.45
N PRO A 84 6.00 3.12 6.89
CA PRO A 84 6.26 1.89 7.63
C PRO A 84 5.73 1.96 9.07
N ALA A 85 5.43 0.80 9.66
CA ALA A 85 5.31 0.66 11.10
C ALA A 85 6.56 1.23 11.79
N LEU A 86 6.38 1.91 12.92
CA LEU A 86 7.47 2.50 13.71
C LEU A 86 7.47 1.87 15.12
N ASP A 87 8.64 1.78 15.74
CA ASP A 87 8.78 1.47 17.16
C ASP A 87 8.62 2.72 18.04
N ASP A 88 8.74 2.53 19.36
CA ASP A 88 8.60 3.62 20.36
C ASP A 88 9.68 4.71 20.21
N MET A 89 10.75 4.45 19.45
CA MET A 89 11.80 5.43 19.15
C MET A 89 11.59 6.11 17.79
N GLY A 90 10.49 5.81 17.08
CA GLY A 90 10.18 6.36 15.77
C GLY A 90 11.01 5.75 14.64
N VAL A 91 11.59 4.57 14.84
CA VAL A 91 12.40 3.86 13.84
C VAL A 91 11.54 2.77 13.17
N PRO A 92 11.69 2.52 11.85
CA PRO A 92 10.93 1.47 11.19
C PRO A 92 11.05 0.10 11.87
N SER A 93 9.90 -0.49 12.18
CA SER A 93 9.78 -1.74 12.91
C SER A 93 9.20 -2.85 12.02
N ARG A 94 9.70 -4.09 12.18
CA ARG A 94 9.23 -5.22 11.40
C ARG A 94 8.12 -5.99 12.14
N GLY A 95 7.07 -6.34 11.43
CA GLY A 95 6.02 -7.28 11.86
C GLY A 95 6.27 -8.71 11.40
N THR A 96 5.26 -9.57 11.56
CA THR A 96 5.33 -11.00 11.25
C THR A 96 4.97 -11.35 9.82
N CYS A 97 4.49 -10.40 9.01
CA CYS A 97 4.10 -10.65 7.62
C CYS A 97 5.33 -10.64 6.71
N ALA A 98 5.74 -11.81 6.25
CA ALA A 98 6.89 -11.94 5.37
C ALA A 98 6.72 -11.15 4.06
N ALA A 99 5.49 -11.10 3.51
CA ALA A 99 5.20 -10.43 2.25
C ALA A 99 5.15 -8.90 2.35
N SER A 100 4.90 -8.33 3.54
CA SER A 100 5.03 -6.91 3.81
C SER A 100 5.50 -6.72 5.26
N PRO A 101 6.82 -6.74 5.49
CA PRO A 101 7.38 -6.80 6.84
C PRO A 101 7.22 -5.49 7.62
N TYR A 102 6.91 -4.37 6.96
CA TYR A 102 6.70 -3.07 7.62
C TYR A 102 5.22 -2.67 7.67
N TYR A 103 4.31 -3.57 7.28
CA TYR A 103 2.88 -3.33 7.35
C TYR A 103 2.40 -3.16 8.79
N CYS A 104 1.43 -2.29 8.96
CA CYS A 104 0.68 -2.04 10.18
C CYS A 104 -0.73 -1.59 9.81
N ASP A 105 -1.66 -1.72 10.74
CA ASP A 105 -3.03 -1.22 10.60
C ASP A 105 -3.66 -0.95 11.97
N ALA A 106 -4.92 -0.53 11.98
CA ALA A 106 -5.68 -0.31 13.21
C ALA A 106 -6.28 -1.60 13.78
N ASN A 107 -5.87 -2.78 13.30
CA ASN A 107 -6.26 -4.10 13.79
C ASN A 107 -5.09 -4.94 14.32
N ARG A 108 -3.86 -4.42 14.24
CA ARG A 108 -2.60 -5.10 14.58
C ARG A 108 -2.35 -6.35 13.75
N VAL A 109 -2.84 -6.38 12.52
CA VAL A 109 -2.48 -7.47 11.61
C VAL A 109 -0.96 -7.42 11.42
N CYS A 110 -0.33 -8.59 11.41
CA CYS A 110 1.13 -8.71 11.39
C CYS A 110 1.87 -8.18 12.64
N GLY A 111 1.15 -7.83 13.72
CA GLY A 111 1.75 -7.49 15.03
C GLY A 111 2.07 -6.01 15.26
N GLN A 112 1.84 -5.14 14.27
CA GLN A 112 2.17 -3.72 14.34
C GLN A 112 0.92 -2.84 14.26
N TRP A 113 0.85 -1.79 15.07
CA TRP A 113 -0.23 -0.80 15.06
C TRP A 113 0.19 0.46 14.32
N CYS A 114 -0.72 1.05 13.56
CA CYS A 114 -0.59 2.43 13.11
C CYS A 114 -1.95 3.05 12.77
N PRO A 115 -2.03 4.39 12.65
CA PRO A 115 -3.23 5.04 12.14
C PRO A 115 -3.64 4.50 10.76
N GLU A 116 -4.94 4.30 10.59
CA GLU A 116 -5.59 3.80 9.37
C GLU A 116 -6.76 4.72 9.01
N LEU A 117 -6.93 5.00 7.70
CA LEU A 117 -8.00 5.81 7.11
C LEU A 117 -8.67 5.07 5.95
#